data_AF-A0A183DLQ1-F1
#
_entry.id   AF-A0A183DLQ1-F1
#
_cell.length_a   1.000
_cell.length_b   1.000
_cell.length_c   1.000
_cell.angle_alpha   90.00
_cell.angle_beta   90.00
_cell.angle_gamma   90.00
#
_symmetry.space_group_name_H-M   'P 1'
#
loop_
_entity.id
_entity.type
_entity.pdbx_description
1 polymer ?
#
loop_
_entity_poly.entity_id
_entity_poly.type
_entity_poly.pdbx_seq_one_letter_code
_entity_poly.pdbx_strand_id
1 'polypeptide(L)'
;LRAPNDAYRNEIDYIITDKRRVITDVSIISKSAVSVHSDHRLVRADIRIDFRTERRIQKRNIYSRRPKQFSVDLFLQVVECKNWEITDNNIDADCDLFLDKLNECKAAAEVNVVKHTKNRLSQATLDLIGKRREMASKGDVGLEYKLLSKVIRRRMTEDYGRYRKNKLRNAVEQKTSLKKAW
;
A
#
# COMPACT_ATOMS: atom_id res chain seq x y z
N LEU A 1 -34.63 -36.63 -23.38
CA LEU A 1 -33.80 -36.66 -24.61
C LEU A 1 -32.38 -36.24 -24.24
N ARG A 2 -31.47 -37.22 -24.20
CA ARG A 2 -30.02 -37.01 -24.24
C ARG A 2 -29.68 -36.23 -25.53
N ALA A 3 -28.67 -35.37 -25.52
CA ALA A 3 -27.98 -35.13 -26.79
C ALA A 3 -27.47 -36.51 -27.25
N PRO A 4 -27.60 -36.89 -28.53
CA PRO A 4 -27.76 -38.29 -28.92
C PRO A 4 -26.61 -39.21 -28.53
N ASN A 5 -25.43 -38.69 -28.20
CA ASN A 5 -24.31 -39.48 -27.74
C ASN A 5 -23.53 -38.69 -26.67
N ASP A 6 -23.38 -39.26 -25.49
CA ASP A 6 -22.47 -38.89 -24.41
C ASP A 6 -20.97 -38.99 -24.83
N ALA A 7 -20.66 -38.67 -26.08
CA ALA A 7 -19.43 -38.99 -26.81
C ALA A 7 -18.39 -37.86 -26.80
N TYR A 8 -18.77 -36.62 -26.47
CA TYR A 8 -17.85 -35.48 -26.49
C TYR A 8 -17.83 -34.77 -25.12
N ARG A 9 -16.65 -34.77 -24.50
CA ARG A 9 -16.35 -34.11 -23.21
C ARG A 9 -15.96 -32.64 -23.34
N ASN A 10 -16.12 -32.04 -24.51
CA ASN A 10 -15.70 -30.67 -24.74
C ASN A 10 -16.61 -29.72 -23.94
N GLU A 11 -16.05 -29.11 -22.91
CA GLU A 11 -16.69 -28.04 -22.13
C GLU A 11 -16.47 -26.71 -22.89
N ILE A 12 -17.54 -25.98 -23.19
CA ILE A 12 -17.50 -24.70 -23.89
C ILE A 12 -17.97 -23.56 -22.96
N ASP A 13 -18.59 -23.91 -21.84
CA ASP A 13 -19.16 -22.99 -20.86
C ASP A 13 -18.26 -22.93 -19.62
N TYR A 14 -17.74 -21.75 -19.28
CA TYR A 14 -16.76 -21.56 -18.20
C TYR A 14 -17.16 -20.44 -17.24
N ILE A 15 -16.82 -20.62 -15.96
CA ILE A 15 -16.85 -19.56 -14.95
C ILE A 15 -15.41 -19.28 -14.54
N ILE A 16 -14.92 -18.08 -14.85
CA ILE A 16 -13.52 -17.69 -14.64
C ILE A 16 -13.40 -16.80 -13.41
N THR A 17 -12.40 -17.04 -12.57
CA THR A 17 -12.04 -16.15 -11.45
C THR A 17 -10.54 -16.12 -11.25
N ASP A 18 -10.03 -14.96 -10.83
CA ASP A 18 -8.66 -14.77 -10.34
C ASP A 18 -8.50 -15.32 -8.90
N LYS A 19 -9.62 -15.53 -8.19
CA LYS A 19 -9.65 -15.86 -6.76
C LYS A 19 -10.35 -17.18 -6.51
N ARG A 20 -9.56 -18.26 -6.45
CA ARG A 20 -10.03 -19.62 -6.11
C ARG A 20 -10.90 -19.70 -4.85
N ARG A 21 -10.70 -18.79 -3.88
CA ARG A 21 -11.47 -18.76 -2.62
C ARG A 21 -12.89 -18.20 -2.74
N VAL A 22 -13.20 -17.50 -3.83
CA VAL A 22 -14.50 -16.84 -4.04
C VAL A 22 -15.50 -17.81 -4.66
N ILE A 23 -15.04 -18.75 -5.47
CA ILE A 23 -15.88 -19.72 -6.14
C ILE A 23 -15.71 -21.08 -5.48
N THR A 24 -16.82 -21.64 -5.01
CA THR A 24 -16.91 -22.97 -4.40
C THR A 24 -17.98 -23.79 -5.12
N ASP A 25 -17.90 -25.11 -4.98
CA ASP A 25 -18.96 -26.03 -5.44
C ASP A 25 -19.40 -25.82 -6.90
N VAL A 26 -18.48 -26.10 -7.82
CA VAL A 26 -18.75 -26.04 -9.26
C VAL A 26 -19.32 -27.39 -9.71
N SER A 27 -20.52 -27.40 -10.26
CA SER A 27 -21.19 -28.61 -10.74
C SER A 27 -21.98 -28.36 -12.02
N ILE A 28 -22.12 -29.41 -12.83
CA ILE A 28 -22.95 -29.38 -14.03
C ILE A 28 -24.33 -29.94 -13.64
N ILE A 29 -25.37 -29.13 -13.83
CA ILE A 29 -26.74 -29.57 -13.61
C ILE A 29 -27.19 -30.39 -14.82
N SER A 30 -27.56 -31.64 -14.58
CA SER A 30 -28.00 -32.55 -15.64
C SER A 30 -29.37 -32.11 -16.21
N LYS A 31 -29.57 -32.38 -17.50
CA LYS A 31 -30.85 -32.13 -18.19
C LYS A 31 -32.03 -32.91 -17.57
N SER A 32 -31.77 -33.96 -16.82
CA SER A 32 -32.80 -34.74 -16.10
C SER A 32 -33.35 -33.99 -14.89
N ALA A 33 -32.59 -33.06 -14.32
CA ALA A 33 -33.00 -32.29 -13.14
C ALA A 33 -33.73 -31.00 -13.49
N VAL A 34 -33.47 -30.42 -14.66
CA VAL A 34 -34.12 -29.18 -15.13
C VAL A 34 -34.45 -29.29 -16.61
N SER A 35 -35.74 -29.36 -16.95
CA SER A 35 -36.23 -29.38 -18.33
C SER A 35 -36.31 -27.97 -18.91
N VAL A 36 -35.16 -27.34 -19.12
CA VAL A 36 -35.09 -26.14 -19.99
C VAL A 36 -34.90 -26.66 -21.41
N HIS A 37 -35.63 -26.09 -22.38
CA HIS A 37 -35.51 -26.42 -23.82
C HIS A 37 -34.16 -25.97 -24.42
N SER A 38 -33.07 -25.97 -23.64
CA SER A 38 -31.74 -25.57 -24.03
C SER A 38 -30.88 -26.79 -24.38
N ASP A 39 -30.13 -26.65 -25.46
CA ASP A 39 -29.11 -27.56 -25.93
C ASP A 39 -27.84 -27.52 -25.04
N HIS A 40 -27.59 -26.42 -24.33
CA HIS A 40 -26.52 -26.28 -23.34
C HIS A 40 -26.80 -27.00 -22.01
N ARG A 41 -25.72 -27.38 -21.31
CA ARG A 41 -25.79 -27.91 -19.94
C ARG A 41 -25.59 -26.74 -18.97
N LEU A 42 -26.42 -26.63 -17.93
CA LEU A 42 -26.29 -25.57 -16.95
C LEU A 42 -25.07 -25.82 -16.05
N VAL A 43 -24.23 -24.80 -15.90
CA VAL A 43 -23.11 -24.80 -14.95
C VAL A 43 -23.53 -24.02 -13.71
N ARG A 44 -23.41 -24.65 -12.54
CA ARG A 44 -23.66 -24.04 -11.23
C ARG A 44 -22.32 -23.81 -10.54
N ALA A 45 -22.18 -22.67 -9.89
CA ALA A 45 -21.14 -22.44 -8.91
C ALA A 45 -21.68 -21.61 -7.74
N ASP A 46 -21.23 -21.91 -6.53
CA ASP A 46 -21.51 -21.12 -5.34
C ASP A 46 -20.46 -20.00 -5.19
N ILE A 47 -20.91 -18.75 -5.24
CA ILE A 47 -20.04 -17.60 -4.99
C ILE A 47 -20.09 -17.25 -3.49
N ARG A 48 -18.97 -17.45 -2.78
CA ARG A 48 -18.82 -17.15 -1.36
C ARG A 48 -17.78 -16.05 -1.16
N ILE A 49 -18.25 -14.85 -0.85
CA ILE A 49 -17.39 -13.69 -0.62
C ILE A 49 -17.41 -13.35 0.88
N ASP A 50 -16.29 -13.58 1.56
CA ASP A 50 -16.07 -13.00 2.90
C ASP A 50 -15.54 -11.58 2.77
N PHE A 51 -16.44 -10.60 2.89
CA PHE A 51 -16.11 -9.18 2.82
C PHE A 51 -15.08 -8.73 3.87
N ARG A 52 -15.03 -9.35 5.06
CA ARG A 52 -14.06 -8.98 6.09
C ARG A 52 -12.66 -9.41 5.67
N THR A 53 -12.53 -10.63 5.15
CA THR A 53 -11.27 -11.18 4.69
C THR A 53 -10.78 -10.47 3.43
N GLU A 54 -11.65 -10.23 2.45
CA GLU A 54 -11.29 -9.46 1.24
C GLU A 54 -10.83 -8.04 1.59
N ARG A 55 -11.53 -7.34 2.50
CA ARG A 55 -11.14 -5.99 2.93
C ARG A 55 -9.80 -5.99 3.68
N ARG A 56 -9.50 -7.03 4.46
CA ARG A 56 -8.20 -7.18 5.13
C ARG A 56 -7.07 -7.41 4.12
N ILE A 57 -7.28 -8.25 3.12
CA ILE A 57 -6.29 -8.54 2.08
C ILE A 57 -6.05 -7.30 1.23
N GLN A 58 -7.10 -6.59 0.83
CA GLN A 58 -7.00 -5.33 0.10
C GLN A 58 -6.20 -4.29 0.89
N LYS A 59 -6.51 -4.11 2.18
CA LYS A 59 -5.74 -3.23 3.06
C LYS A 59 -4.28 -3.67 3.17
N ARG A 60 -4.00 -4.96 3.37
CA ARG A 60 -2.62 -5.47 3.41
C ARG A 60 -1.86 -5.17 2.12
N ASN A 61 -2.47 -5.35 0.95
CA ASN A 61 -1.82 -5.05 -0.33
C ASN A 61 -1.58 -3.55 -0.55
N ILE A 62 -2.51 -2.69 -0.09
CA ILE A 62 -2.35 -1.24 -0.14
C ILE A 62 -1.25 -0.77 0.83
N TYR A 63 -1.16 -1.36 2.03
CA TYR A 63 -0.20 -0.96 3.05
C TYR A 63 1.15 -1.69 2.98
N SER A 64 1.26 -2.83 2.30
CA SER A 64 2.52 -3.57 2.11
C SER A 64 3.42 -2.88 1.11
N ARG A 65 2.84 -2.27 0.07
CA ARG A 65 3.54 -1.38 -0.84
C ARG A 65 3.62 -0.01 -0.17
N ARG A 66 4.77 0.28 0.45
CA ARG A 66 5.08 1.65 0.88
C ARG A 66 4.85 2.57 -0.34
N PRO A 67 4.16 3.71 -0.18
CA PRO A 67 4.05 4.65 -1.28
C PRO A 67 5.48 5.02 -1.68
N LYS A 68 5.81 4.72 -2.93
CA LYS A 68 7.09 5.12 -3.51
C LYS A 68 6.89 6.49 -4.14
N GLN A 69 7.81 7.39 -3.87
CA GLN A 69 7.90 8.67 -4.55
C GLN A 69 8.89 8.51 -5.69
N PHE A 70 8.55 9.07 -6.84
CA PHE A 70 9.47 9.14 -7.96
C PHE A 70 10.34 10.39 -7.79
N SER A 71 11.65 10.20 -7.71
CA SER A 71 12.61 11.30 -7.70
C SER A 71 13.06 11.56 -9.13
N VAL A 72 12.71 12.75 -9.65
CA VAL A 72 13.09 13.17 -11.00
C VAL A 72 14.61 13.31 -11.12
N ASP A 73 15.25 13.90 -10.10
CA ASP A 73 16.70 14.12 -10.11
C ASP A 73 17.49 12.81 -10.15
N LEU A 74 17.08 11.82 -9.32
CA LEU A 74 17.69 10.49 -9.34
C LEU A 74 17.43 9.78 -10.66
N PHE A 75 16.25 9.94 -11.26
CA PHE A 75 15.95 9.36 -12.57
C PHE A 75 16.87 9.91 -13.65
N LEU A 76 17.03 11.24 -13.72
CA LEU A 76 17.90 11.89 -14.70
C LEU A 76 19.36 11.42 -14.53
N GLN A 77 19.86 11.37 -13.29
CA GLN A 77 21.20 10.88 -13.01
C GLN A 77 21.40 9.43 -13.48
N VAL A 78 20.44 8.54 -13.21
CA VAL A 78 20.54 7.13 -13.59
C VAL A 78 20.45 6.96 -15.10
N VAL A 79 19.61 7.75 -15.78
CA VAL A 79 19.50 7.76 -17.25
C VAL A 79 20.80 8.23 -17.90
N GLU A 80 21.42 9.30 -17.38
CA GLU A 80 22.69 9.83 -17.87
C GLU A 80 23.86 8.85 -17.69
N CYS A 81 23.87 8.08 -16.59
CA CYS A 81 24.89 7.06 -16.33
C CYS A 81 24.66 5.73 -17.07
N LYS A 82 23.51 5.54 -17.74
CA LYS A 82 23.16 4.28 -18.41
C LYS A 82 23.74 4.25 -19.82
N ASN A 83 24.32 3.12 -20.22
CA ASN A 83 24.69 2.91 -21.62
C ASN A 83 23.45 2.57 -22.45
N TRP A 84 23.14 3.45 -23.42
CA TRP A 84 22.02 3.33 -24.34
C TRP A 84 22.39 2.74 -25.70
N GLU A 85 23.59 2.17 -25.85
CA GLU A 85 23.95 1.42 -27.05
C GLU A 85 22.98 0.24 -27.26
N ILE A 86 22.61 0.06 -28.52
CA ILE A 86 21.63 -0.89 -29.05
C ILE A 86 22.33 -1.67 -30.18
N THR A 87 21.98 -2.94 -30.39
CA THR A 87 22.73 -3.82 -31.31
C THR A 87 21.95 -3.99 -32.61
N ASP A 88 22.45 -3.48 -33.73
CA ASP A 88 21.72 -3.28 -35.01
C ASP A 88 21.25 -4.55 -35.77
N ASN A 89 21.10 -5.69 -35.08
CA ASN A 89 20.78 -6.98 -35.68
C ASN A 89 19.30 -7.38 -35.51
N ASN A 90 18.58 -6.85 -34.52
CA ASN A 90 17.16 -7.15 -34.32
C ASN A 90 16.42 -6.03 -33.57
N ILE A 91 15.61 -5.28 -34.32
CA ILE A 91 14.82 -4.13 -33.84
C ILE A 91 13.89 -4.52 -32.68
N ASP A 92 13.26 -5.69 -32.73
CA ASP A 92 12.33 -6.11 -31.67
C ASP A 92 13.08 -6.37 -30.36
N ALA A 93 14.21 -7.07 -30.43
CA ALA A 93 15.06 -7.34 -29.27
C ALA A 93 15.68 -6.05 -28.69
N ASP A 94 15.97 -5.09 -29.55
CA ASP A 94 16.46 -3.78 -29.17
C ASP A 94 15.40 -2.92 -28.48
N CYS A 95 14.15 -2.98 -28.94
CA CYS A 95 13.03 -2.34 -28.29
C CYS A 95 12.77 -2.92 -26.90
N ASP A 96 12.81 -4.24 -26.76
CA ASP A 96 12.67 -4.90 -25.45
C ASP A 96 13.81 -4.50 -24.51
N LEU A 97 15.06 -4.51 -25.01
CA LEU A 97 16.23 -4.07 -24.24
C LEU A 97 16.12 -2.60 -23.80
N PHE A 98 15.59 -1.73 -24.64
CA PHE A 98 15.35 -0.33 -24.31
C PHE A 98 14.30 -0.19 -23.19
N LEU A 99 13.18 -0.91 -23.30
CA LEU A 99 12.13 -0.92 -22.28
C LEU A 99 12.65 -1.45 -20.94
N ASP A 100 13.48 -2.48 -20.95
CA ASP A 100 14.10 -3.03 -19.75
C ASP A 100 15.04 -2.03 -19.09
N LYS A 101 15.93 -1.39 -19.86
CA LYS A 101 16.81 -0.33 -19.35
C LYS A 101 16.00 0.83 -18.75
N LEU A 102 14.91 1.23 -19.39
CA LEU A 102 14.04 2.29 -18.90
C LEU A 102 13.32 1.89 -17.60
N ASN A 103 12.83 0.65 -17.52
CA ASN A 103 12.20 0.11 -16.32
C ASN A 103 13.19 0.01 -15.15
N GLU A 104 14.44 -0.33 -15.41
CA GLU A 104 15.51 -0.31 -14.40
C GLU A 104 15.78 1.11 -13.90
N CYS A 105 15.88 2.09 -14.81
CA CYS A 105 16.04 3.50 -14.43
C CYS A 105 14.88 3.98 -13.55
N LYS A 106 13.65 3.62 -13.94
CA LYS A 106 12.45 3.92 -13.16
C LYS A 106 12.48 3.27 -11.79
N ALA A 107 12.86 1.99 -11.72
CA ALA A 107 12.94 1.26 -10.45
C ALA A 107 14.01 1.86 -9.51
N ALA A 108 15.13 2.32 -10.04
CA ALA A 108 16.17 3.01 -9.27
C ALA A 108 15.72 4.37 -8.75
N ALA A 109 14.88 5.09 -9.51
CA ALA A 109 14.33 6.38 -9.13
C ALA A 109 13.10 6.31 -8.18
N GLU A 110 12.52 5.13 -8.02
CA GLU A 110 11.42 4.87 -7.09
C GLU A 110 11.92 4.78 -5.64
N VAL A 111 12.00 5.92 -4.97
CA VAL A 111 12.41 6.01 -3.56
C VAL A 111 11.23 5.80 -2.61
N ASN A 112 11.48 5.22 -1.44
CA ASN A 112 10.46 5.18 -0.39
C ASN A 112 10.11 6.61 0.04
N VAL A 113 8.81 6.94 0.18
CA VAL A 113 8.40 8.20 0.79
C VAL A 113 9.03 8.31 2.18
N VAL A 114 9.95 9.26 2.33
CA VAL A 114 10.53 9.60 3.63
C VAL A 114 9.42 10.22 4.46
N LYS A 115 8.96 9.50 5.49
CA LYS A 115 8.09 10.11 6.49
C LYS A 115 8.94 11.09 7.27
N HIS A 116 8.79 12.38 7.00
CA HIS A 116 9.30 13.39 7.92
C HIS A 116 8.68 13.14 9.30
N THR A 117 9.54 12.86 10.29
CA THR A 117 9.10 12.81 11.67
C THR A 117 8.53 14.17 12.00
N LYS A 118 7.27 14.20 12.44
CA LYS A 118 6.66 15.44 12.90
C LYS A 118 7.36 15.79 14.21
N ASN A 119 8.41 16.61 14.15
CA ASN A 119 9.13 17.12 15.31
C ASN A 119 8.23 18.13 16.03
N ARG A 120 7.28 17.59 16.80
CA ARG A 120 6.27 18.36 17.54
C ARG A 120 6.76 18.84 18.89
N LEU A 121 7.83 18.24 19.39
CA LEU A 121 8.44 18.54 20.69
C LEU A 121 9.77 19.23 20.45
N SER A 122 10.08 20.20 21.29
CA SER A 122 11.38 20.85 21.31
C SER A 122 12.46 19.91 21.87
N GLN A 123 13.72 20.14 21.50
CA GLN A 123 14.84 19.37 22.03
C GLN A 123 14.87 19.41 23.57
N ALA A 124 14.64 20.58 24.15
CA ALA A 124 14.57 20.75 25.60
C ALA A 124 13.49 19.88 26.27
N THR A 125 12.37 19.59 25.61
CA THR A 125 11.34 18.66 26.13
C THR A 125 11.77 17.21 25.96
N LEU A 126 12.44 16.87 24.86
CA LEU A 126 13.01 15.54 24.63
C LEU A 126 14.09 15.21 25.67
N ASP A 127 14.95 16.16 26.03
CA ASP A 127 16.00 15.99 27.03
C ASP A 127 15.39 15.71 28.42
N LEU A 128 14.31 16.40 28.79
CA LEU A 128 13.59 16.12 30.04
C LEU A 128 12.94 14.73 30.04
N ILE A 129 12.37 14.31 28.90
CA ILE A 129 11.84 12.94 28.74
C ILE A 129 12.97 11.91 28.88
N GLY A 130 14.15 12.19 28.33
CA GLY A 130 15.36 11.39 28.49
C GLY A 130 15.75 11.27 29.96
N LYS A 131 15.90 12.40 30.66
CA LYS A 131 16.19 12.44 32.10
C LYS A 131 15.17 11.64 32.92
N ARG A 132 13.87 11.72 32.58
CA ARG A 132 12.83 10.92 33.25
C ARG A 132 13.04 9.42 33.04
N ARG A 133 13.42 8.99 31.82
CA ARG A 133 13.69 7.57 31.52
C ARG A 133 14.89 7.07 32.30
N GLU A 134 15.94 7.88 32.43
CA GLU A 134 17.12 7.53 33.23
C GLU A 134 16.78 7.34 34.71
N MET A 135 15.99 8.26 35.29
CA MET A 135 15.53 8.11 36.68
C MET A 135 14.67 6.86 36.87
N ALA A 136 13.76 6.58 35.94
CA ALA A 136 12.95 5.36 35.98
C ALA A 136 13.82 4.09 35.89
N SER A 137 14.85 4.08 35.05
CA SER A 137 15.81 2.98 34.92
C SER A 137 16.56 2.72 36.24
N LYS A 138 16.87 3.78 36.98
CA LYS A 138 17.50 3.73 38.30
C LYS A 138 16.53 3.39 39.45
N GLY A 139 15.23 3.22 39.17
CA GLY A 139 14.20 2.99 40.18
C GLY A 139 13.80 4.24 40.98
N ASP A 140 14.25 5.43 40.58
CA ASP A 140 13.95 6.68 41.27
C ASP A 140 12.58 7.23 40.84
N VAL A 141 11.55 6.83 41.58
CA VAL A 141 10.14 7.23 41.40
C VAL A 141 9.64 8.16 42.51
N GLY A 142 10.56 8.89 43.15
CA GLY A 142 10.30 9.79 44.26
C GLY A 142 9.58 11.11 43.89
N LEU A 143 9.71 12.11 44.75
CA LEU A 143 9.09 13.44 44.56
C LEU A 143 9.62 14.13 43.29
N GLU A 144 10.93 14.08 43.06
CA GLU A 144 11.59 14.69 41.89
C GLU A 144 11.06 14.13 40.58
N TYR A 145 10.86 12.80 40.51
CA TYR A 145 10.26 12.14 39.36
C TYR A 145 8.85 12.66 39.06
N LYS A 146 8.03 12.84 40.10
CA LYS A 146 6.65 13.36 39.98
C LYS A 146 6.64 14.82 39.53
N LEU A 147 7.53 15.65 40.09
CA LEU A 147 7.70 17.05 39.69
C LEU A 147 8.16 17.15 38.23
N LEU A 148 9.19 16.40 37.84
CA LEU A 148 9.66 16.32 36.46
C LEU A 148 8.53 15.90 35.51
N SER A 149 7.73 14.90 35.89
CA SER A 149 6.58 14.45 35.09
C SER A 149 5.49 15.52 34.93
N LYS A 150 5.30 16.41 35.92
CA LYS A 150 4.41 17.58 35.77
C LYS A 150 5.01 18.61 34.81
N VAL A 151 6.31 18.91 34.93
CA VAL A 151 7.01 19.85 34.06
C VAL A 151 6.99 19.39 32.60
N ILE A 152 7.27 18.10 32.34
CA ILE A 152 7.21 17.51 30.99
C ILE A 152 5.82 17.68 30.38
N ARG A 153 4.75 17.36 31.14
CA ARG A 153 3.38 17.52 30.65
C ARG A 153 3.08 18.96 30.27
N ARG A 154 3.49 19.92 31.10
CA ARG A 154 3.31 21.35 30.81
C ARG A 154 4.04 21.74 29.51
N ARG A 155 5.32 21.39 29.38
CA ARG A 155 6.11 21.70 28.18
C ARG A 155 5.59 21.02 26.92
N MET A 156 5.11 19.78 27.02
CA MET A 156 4.49 19.10 25.87
C MET A 156 3.25 19.86 25.38
N THR A 157 2.39 20.34 26.28
CA THR A 157 1.22 21.16 25.91
C THR A 157 1.64 22.44 25.20
N GLU A 158 2.66 23.13 25.73
CA GLU A 158 3.23 24.35 25.12
C GLU A 158 3.82 24.07 23.73
N ASP A 159 4.61 23.01 23.58
CA ASP A 159 5.23 22.60 22.33
C ASP A 159 4.19 22.23 21.26
N TYR A 160 3.15 21.48 21.64
CA TYR A 160 2.04 21.17 20.74
C TYR A 160 1.27 22.42 20.30
N GLY A 161 1.05 23.36 21.23
CA GLY A 161 0.43 24.65 20.92
C GLY A 161 1.27 25.45 19.93
N ARG A 162 2.58 25.55 20.16
CA ARG A 162 3.53 26.25 19.29
C ARG A 162 3.60 25.60 17.90
N TYR A 163 3.68 24.27 17.84
CA TYR A 163 3.68 23.52 16.59
C TYR A 163 2.41 23.80 15.77
N ARG A 164 1.23 23.78 16.41
CA ARG A 164 -0.04 24.08 15.73
C ARG A 164 -0.08 25.52 15.20
N LYS A 165 0.38 26.49 16.00
CA LYS A 165 0.47 27.90 15.60
C LYS A 165 1.40 28.10 14.40
N ASN A 166 2.59 27.48 14.43
CA ASN A 166 3.54 27.54 13.32
C ASN A 166 2.99 26.86 12.05
N LYS A 167 2.32 25.71 12.18
CA LYS A 167 1.68 25.03 11.04
C LYS A 167 0.63 25.92 10.37
N LEU A 168 -0.16 26.65 11.17
CA LEU A 168 -1.14 27.60 10.65
C LEU A 168 -0.46 28.78 9.95
N ARG A 169 0.58 29.37 10.57
CA ARG A 169 1.34 30.49 10.00
C ARG A 169 1.98 30.10 8.65
N ASN A 170 2.64 28.94 8.59
CA ASN A 170 3.25 28.46 7.36
C ASN A 170 2.22 28.23 6.24
N ALA A 171 1.01 27.75 6.60
CA ALA A 171 -0.06 27.56 5.61
C ALA A 171 -0.52 28.90 5.01
N VAL A 172 -0.62 29.94 5.84
CA VAL A 172 -0.91 31.32 5.40
C VAL A 172 0.20 31.84 4.49
N GLU A 173 1.47 31.73 4.91
CA GLU A 173 2.64 32.18 4.14
C GLU A 173 2.73 31.50 2.77
N GLN A 174 2.47 30.19 2.72
CA GLN A 174 2.49 29.40 1.48
C GLN A 174 1.19 29.52 0.66
N LYS A 175 0.22 30.35 1.09
CA LYS A 175 -1.11 30.51 0.47
C LYS A 175 -1.82 29.17 0.24
N THR A 176 -1.59 28.21 1.13
CA THR A 176 -2.22 26.88 1.06
C THR A 176 -3.49 26.84 1.89
N SER A 177 -4.38 25.90 1.57
CA SER A 177 -5.64 25.76 2.29
C SER A 177 -5.43 25.47 3.77
N LEU A 178 -6.03 26.29 4.63
CA LEU A 178 -6.02 26.11 6.08
C LEU A 178 -6.66 24.77 6.51
N LYS A 179 -7.58 24.20 5.71
CA LYS A 179 -8.15 22.87 5.98
C LYS A 179 -7.10 21.76 5.97
N LYS A 180 -6.02 21.90 5.21
CA LYS A 180 -4.88 20.96 5.19
C LYS A 180 -3.90 21.22 6.35
N ALA A 181 -4.00 22.37 7.01
CA ALA A 181 -3.16 22.79 8.13
C ALA A 181 -3.68 22.30 9.50
N TRP A 182 -4.93 21.86 9.59
CA TRP A 182 -5.48 21.21 10.79
C TRP A 182 -5.05 19.74 10.90
#